data_AF-A0A024GB99-F1
#
_entry.id   AF-A0A024GB99-F1
#
_cell.length_a   1.000
_cell.length_b   1.000
_cell.length_c   1.000
_cell.angle_alpha   90.00
_cell.angle_beta   90.00
_cell.angle_gamma   90.00
#
_symmetry.space_group_name_H-M   'P 1'
#
loop_
_entity.id
_entity.type
_entity.pdbx_description
1 polymer ?
#
loop_
_entity_poly.entity_id
_entity_poly.type
_entity_poly.pdbx_seq_one_letter_code
_entity_poly.pdbx_strand_id
1 'polypeptide(L)'
;MPVGFKNGTGGDIKIEVHATLVASSQHNFLGLNEHELTSILMIKGNKNCHVILRGGKDGPNYEEEYLTEAVHMLNRAKLPAKIMIDCSHGNSQKIHSNQIKVAEYIAQLIEAGNVNLYQSLTQDKSKLVYGKSITDAYINWNDTEIVLRRLARAVAAKRSQNQEPN
;
A
#
# COMPACT_ATOMS: atom_id res chain seq x y z
N MET A 1 -16.23 0.90 0.62
CA MET A 1 -14.93 0.81 1.32
C MET A 1 -13.81 1.01 0.31
N PRO A 2 -12.69 1.66 0.65
CA PRO A 2 -11.50 1.69 -0.21
C PRO A 2 -10.92 0.30 -0.42
N VAL A 3 -10.29 0.05 -1.57
CA VAL A 3 -9.65 -1.23 -1.92
C VAL A 3 -8.24 -0.97 -2.43
N GLY A 4 -7.25 -1.72 -1.95
CA GLY A 4 -5.86 -1.62 -2.40
C GLY A 4 -5.44 -2.87 -3.19
N PHE A 5 -4.86 -2.68 -4.37
CA PHE A 5 -4.34 -3.77 -5.21
C PHE A 5 -2.82 -3.87 -5.07
N LYS A 6 -2.34 -4.97 -4.48
CA LYS A 6 -0.92 -5.24 -4.30
C LYS A 6 -0.26 -5.66 -5.60
N ASN A 7 0.92 -5.10 -5.91
CA ASN A 7 1.68 -5.53 -7.08
C ASN A 7 1.98 -7.04 -7.04
N GLY A 8 1.95 -7.66 -8.23
CA GLY A 8 2.27 -9.06 -8.41
C GLY A 8 3.67 -9.39 -7.91
N THR A 9 3.93 -10.66 -7.62
CA THR A 9 5.23 -11.10 -7.09
C THR A 9 6.39 -10.87 -8.07
N GLY A 10 6.10 -10.61 -9.35
CA GLY A 10 7.07 -10.18 -10.34
C GLY A 10 7.59 -8.75 -10.15
N GLY A 11 6.89 -7.88 -9.41
CA GLY A 11 7.29 -6.48 -9.21
C GLY A 11 6.63 -5.48 -10.16
N ASP A 12 6.19 -5.92 -11.35
CA ASP A 12 5.44 -5.08 -12.30
C ASP A 12 4.08 -4.65 -11.70
N ILE A 13 3.73 -3.37 -11.88
CA ILE A 13 2.52 -2.72 -11.37
C ILE A 13 1.41 -2.56 -12.42
N LYS A 14 1.68 -2.90 -13.69
CA LYS A 14 0.72 -2.74 -14.81
C LYS A 14 -0.59 -3.45 -14.55
N ILE A 15 -0.52 -4.65 -13.97
CA ILE A 15 -1.69 -5.49 -13.70
C ILE A 15 -2.59 -4.79 -12.67
N GLU A 16 -2.01 -4.10 -11.70
CA GLU A 16 -2.71 -3.48 -10.57
C GLU A 16 -3.26 -2.11 -10.94
N VAL A 17 -2.56 -1.37 -11.80
CA VAL A 17 -3.13 -0.17 -12.44
C VAL A 17 -4.36 -0.56 -13.27
N HIS A 18 -4.28 -1.64 -14.04
CA HIS A 18 -5.42 -2.16 -14.79
C HIS A 18 -6.54 -2.65 -13.86
N ALA A 19 -6.21 -3.38 -12.79
CA ALA A 19 -7.19 -3.83 -11.80
C ALA A 19 -7.90 -2.65 -11.11
N THR A 20 -7.16 -1.59 -10.77
CA THR A 20 -7.70 -0.34 -10.22
C THR A 20 -8.66 0.33 -11.20
N LEU A 21 -8.30 0.38 -12.49
CA LEU A 21 -9.15 0.93 -13.55
C LEU A 21 -10.45 0.13 -13.72
N VAL A 22 -10.33 -1.18 -13.83
CA VAL A 22 -11.46 -2.10 -13.98
C VAL A 22 -12.36 -1.99 -12.77
N ALA A 23 -11.82 -2.08 -11.55
CA ALA A 23 -12.60 -1.97 -10.31
C ALA A 23 -13.32 -0.63 -10.18
N SER A 24 -12.82 0.44 -10.81
CA SER A 24 -13.45 1.75 -10.81
C SER A 24 -14.69 1.84 -11.71
N SER A 25 -14.89 0.88 -12.61
CA SER A 25 -15.99 0.86 -13.59
C SER A 25 -17.15 -0.01 -13.14
N GLN A 26 -18.32 0.21 -13.75
CA GLN A 26 -19.50 -0.63 -13.52
C GLN A 26 -19.30 -2.02 -14.12
N HIS A 27 -19.74 -3.05 -13.37
CA HIS A 27 -19.67 -4.44 -13.78
C HIS A 27 -20.97 -5.17 -13.48
N ASN A 28 -21.25 -6.18 -14.30
CA ASN A 28 -22.28 -7.18 -14.06
C ASN A 28 -21.60 -8.54 -13.94
N PHE A 29 -21.92 -9.32 -12.91
CA PHE A 29 -21.36 -10.66 -12.73
C PHE A 29 -22.36 -11.59 -12.04
N LEU A 30 -22.21 -12.89 -12.24
CA LEU A 30 -23.02 -13.90 -11.56
C LEU A 30 -22.51 -14.08 -10.13
N GLY A 31 -23.43 -14.04 -9.16
CA GLY A 31 -23.13 -14.25 -7.75
C GLY A 31 -24.36 -14.65 -6.96
N LEU A 32 -24.24 -14.63 -5.64
CA LEU A 32 -25.36 -14.87 -4.74
C LEU A 32 -25.92 -13.52 -4.27
N ASN A 33 -27.24 -13.40 -4.22
CA ASN A 33 -27.88 -12.27 -3.55
C ASN A 33 -27.91 -12.51 -2.02
N GLU A 34 -28.48 -11.55 -1.30
CA GLU A 34 -28.64 -11.61 0.17
C GLU A 34 -29.54 -12.75 0.68
N HIS A 35 -30.22 -13.47 -0.23
CA HIS A 35 -31.02 -14.65 0.04
C HIS A 35 -30.37 -15.95 -0.47
N GLU A 36 -29.08 -15.92 -0.78
CA GLU A 36 -28.31 -17.08 -1.25
C GLU A 36 -28.79 -17.64 -2.61
N LEU A 37 -29.52 -16.83 -3.38
CA LEU A 37 -29.99 -17.21 -4.71
C LEU A 37 -29.03 -16.71 -5.78
N THR A 38 -28.71 -17.59 -6.73
CA THR A 38 -27.92 -17.24 -7.92
C THR A 38 -28.60 -16.11 -8.70
N SER A 39 -27.90 -14.99 -8.86
CA SER A 39 -28.41 -13.75 -9.43
C SER A 39 -27.33 -13.06 -10.26
N ILE A 40 -27.76 -12.19 -11.18
CA ILE A 40 -26.86 -11.23 -11.83
C ILE A 40 -26.74 -10.02 -10.90
N LEU A 41 -25.53 -9.77 -10.41
CA LEU A 41 -25.22 -8.62 -9.56
C LEU A 41 -24.67 -7.48 -10.43
N MET A 42 -25.22 -6.28 -10.23
CA MET A 42 -24.77 -5.06 -10.90
C MET A 42 -24.13 -4.13 -9.87
N ILE A 43 -22.87 -3.77 -10.09
CA ILE A 43 -22.12 -2.87 -9.21
C ILE A 43 -21.74 -1.57 -9.93
N LYS A 44 -21.78 -0.43 -9.23
CA LYS A 44 -21.46 0.88 -9.80
C LYS A 44 -19.96 1.13 -10.04
N GLY A 45 -19.11 0.21 -9.59
CA GLY A 45 -17.65 0.41 -9.50
C GLY A 45 -17.22 1.14 -8.22
N ASN A 46 -15.93 1.02 -7.90
CA ASN A 46 -15.31 1.60 -6.71
C ASN A 46 -14.24 2.63 -7.10
N LYS A 47 -14.54 3.92 -6.91
CA LYS A 47 -13.59 5.01 -7.19
C LYS A 47 -12.50 5.17 -6.12
N ASN A 48 -12.62 4.46 -5.01
CA ASN A 48 -11.68 4.50 -3.89
C ASN A 48 -10.66 3.37 -3.96
N CYS A 49 -10.18 3.06 -5.16
CA CYS A 49 -9.12 2.07 -5.38
C CYS A 49 -7.74 2.74 -5.41
N HIS A 50 -6.72 2.02 -4.99
CA HIS A 50 -5.32 2.47 -5.03
C HIS A 50 -4.36 1.29 -5.24
N VAL A 51 -3.14 1.58 -5.64
CA VAL A 51 -2.08 0.57 -5.83
C VAL A 51 -1.27 0.45 -4.53
N ILE A 52 -0.84 -0.77 -4.21
CA ILE A 52 0.06 -1.07 -3.09
C ILE A 52 1.38 -1.63 -3.65
N LEU A 53 2.48 -0.92 -3.42
CA LEU A 53 3.84 -1.38 -3.73
C LEU A 53 4.38 -2.23 -2.58
N ARG A 54 4.79 -3.47 -2.87
CA ARG A 54 5.16 -4.51 -1.88
C ARG A 54 6.42 -5.30 -2.25
N GLY A 55 7.23 -4.77 -3.15
CA GLY A 55 8.37 -5.40 -3.78
C GLY A 55 8.00 -6.55 -4.71
N GLY A 56 9.01 -7.19 -5.28
CA GLY A 56 8.86 -8.33 -6.18
C GLY A 56 10.12 -9.18 -6.23
N LYS A 57 10.20 -10.06 -7.24
CA LYS A 57 11.38 -10.86 -7.54
C LYS A 57 12.60 -10.01 -7.87
N ASP A 58 12.36 -8.87 -8.52
CA ASP A 58 13.43 -7.95 -8.94
C ASP A 58 13.95 -7.08 -7.78
N GLY A 59 13.33 -7.18 -6.60
CA GLY A 59 13.74 -6.49 -5.39
C GLY A 59 12.66 -5.59 -4.80
N PRO A 60 13.03 -4.71 -3.86
CA PRO A 60 12.15 -3.67 -3.35
C PRO A 60 11.71 -2.67 -4.42
N ASN A 61 10.53 -2.07 -4.26
CA ASN A 61 9.98 -1.07 -5.16
C ASN A 61 9.37 0.13 -4.41
N TYR A 62 10.02 0.55 -3.32
CA TYR A 62 9.59 1.71 -2.51
C TYR A 62 10.40 2.99 -2.77
N GLU A 63 11.42 2.89 -3.63
CA GLU A 63 12.29 4.01 -3.98
C GLU A 63 11.60 5.00 -4.94
N GLU A 64 12.09 6.24 -4.96
CA GLU A 64 11.48 7.36 -5.69
C GLU A 64 11.23 7.08 -7.18
N GLU A 65 12.11 6.33 -7.83
CA GLU A 65 11.93 5.94 -9.24
C GLU A 65 10.67 5.11 -9.47
N TYR A 66 10.40 4.12 -8.60
CA TYR A 66 9.21 3.26 -8.68
C TYR A 66 7.93 4.03 -8.37
N LEU A 67 8.02 4.99 -7.44
CA LEU A 67 6.89 5.88 -7.13
C LEU A 67 6.57 6.78 -8.31
N THR A 68 7.59 7.36 -8.93
CA THR A 68 7.44 8.21 -10.12
C THR A 68 6.82 7.42 -11.27
N GLU A 69 7.32 6.22 -11.54
CA GLU A 69 6.74 5.33 -12.56
C GLU A 69 5.28 5.00 -12.25
N ALA A 70 4.96 4.64 -11.01
CA ALA A 70 3.59 4.36 -10.59
C ALA A 70 2.65 5.57 -10.75
N VAL A 71 3.10 6.77 -10.39
CA VAL A 71 2.35 8.02 -10.61
C VAL A 71 2.11 8.23 -12.10
N HIS A 72 3.14 8.06 -12.94
CA HIS A 72 3.02 8.21 -14.40
C HIS A 72 1.99 7.23 -14.99
N MET A 73 2.02 5.98 -14.56
CA MET A 73 1.09 4.95 -15.03
C MET A 73 -0.35 5.21 -14.59
N LEU A 74 -0.57 5.60 -13.33
CA LEU A 74 -1.89 5.96 -12.81
C LEU A 74 -2.45 7.18 -13.55
N ASN A 75 -1.64 8.21 -13.77
CA ASN A 75 -2.05 9.41 -14.51
C ASN A 75 -2.41 9.08 -15.97
N ARG A 76 -1.61 8.24 -16.64
CA ARG A 76 -1.90 7.78 -18.01
C ARG A 76 -3.21 6.99 -18.09
N ALA A 77 -3.53 6.23 -17.04
CA ALA A 77 -4.80 5.51 -16.90
C ALA A 77 -5.97 6.42 -16.44
N LYS A 78 -5.73 7.73 -16.25
CA LYS A 78 -6.71 8.70 -15.71
C LYS A 78 -7.25 8.32 -14.33
N LEU A 79 -6.42 7.69 -13.53
CA LEU A 79 -6.71 7.31 -12.14
C LEU A 79 -6.05 8.29 -11.17
N PRO A 80 -6.62 8.48 -9.97
CA PRO A 80 -5.94 9.22 -8.92
C PRO A 80 -4.60 8.57 -8.58
N ALA A 81 -3.54 9.37 -8.52
CA ALA A 81 -2.19 8.94 -8.14
C ALA A 81 -2.09 8.66 -6.62
N LYS A 82 -2.83 7.65 -6.16
CA LYS A 82 -2.85 7.19 -4.77
C LYS A 82 -2.07 5.89 -4.69
N ILE A 83 -0.95 5.92 -3.97
CA ILE A 83 -0.04 4.79 -3.79
C ILE A 83 0.14 4.53 -2.30
N MET A 84 0.06 3.26 -1.93
CA MET A 84 0.40 2.76 -0.61
C MET A 84 1.69 1.95 -0.71
N ILE A 85 2.55 2.02 0.31
CA ILE A 85 3.80 1.24 0.34
C ILE A 85 3.73 0.26 1.50
N ASP A 86 3.83 -1.02 1.18
CA ASP A 86 3.98 -2.12 2.15
C ASP A 86 5.46 -2.17 2.56
N CYS A 87 5.77 -1.83 3.82
CA CYS A 87 7.14 -1.83 4.33
C CYS A 87 7.71 -3.25 4.51
N SER A 88 6.85 -4.28 4.45
CA SER A 88 7.20 -5.69 4.66
C SER A 88 7.43 -6.40 3.32
N HIS A 89 7.26 -7.72 3.30
CA HIS A 89 7.30 -8.56 2.09
C HIS A 89 8.56 -8.32 1.24
N GLY A 90 8.40 -8.15 -0.07
CA GLY A 90 9.51 -7.93 -1.01
C GLY A 90 10.31 -6.67 -0.68
N ASN A 91 9.66 -5.63 -0.16
CA ASN A 91 10.33 -4.39 0.22
C ASN A 91 11.27 -4.55 1.41
N SER A 92 10.90 -5.41 2.37
CA SER A 92 11.78 -5.79 3.47
C SER A 92 12.78 -6.90 3.10
N GLN A 93 12.71 -7.46 1.89
CA GLN A 93 13.39 -8.69 1.49
C GLN A 93 13.09 -9.87 2.44
N LYS A 94 11.88 -9.88 3.01
CA LYS A 94 11.44 -10.80 4.08
C LYS A 94 12.28 -10.72 5.37
N ILE A 95 13.03 -9.63 5.58
CA ILE A 95 13.79 -9.37 6.80
C ILE A 95 13.05 -8.29 7.59
N HIS A 96 12.38 -8.68 8.67
CA HIS A 96 11.51 -7.78 9.44
C HIS A 96 12.18 -6.49 9.94
N SER A 97 13.45 -6.55 10.34
CA SER A 97 14.21 -5.37 10.78
C SER A 97 14.43 -4.35 9.66
N ASN A 98 14.36 -4.75 8.39
CA ASN A 98 14.40 -3.83 7.25
C ASN A 98 13.11 -3.01 7.12
N GLN A 99 11.98 -3.40 7.75
CA GLN A 99 10.75 -2.58 7.71
C GLN A 99 10.99 -1.17 8.26
N ILE A 100 11.87 -1.04 9.26
CA ILE A 100 12.27 0.26 9.84
C ILE A 100 13.02 1.09 8.80
N LYS A 101 13.92 0.47 8.02
CA LYS A 101 14.69 1.14 6.96
C LYS A 101 13.77 1.63 5.84
N VAL A 102 12.83 0.79 5.41
CA VAL A 102 11.83 1.16 4.42
C VAL A 102 11.00 2.34 4.92
N ALA A 103 10.52 2.29 6.17
CA ALA A 103 9.74 3.37 6.75
C ALA A 103 10.54 4.67 6.93
N GLU A 104 11.82 4.60 7.28
CA GLU A 104 12.71 5.76 7.40
C GLU A 104 12.92 6.43 6.04
N TYR A 105 13.23 5.65 5.00
CA TYR A 105 13.38 6.17 3.64
C TYR A 105 12.09 6.87 3.17
N ILE A 106 10.95 6.22 3.41
CA ILE A 106 9.64 6.79 3.11
C ILE A 106 9.42 8.11 3.87
N ALA A 107 9.80 8.17 5.15
CA ALA A 107 9.67 9.39 5.94
C ALA A 107 10.48 10.55 5.35
N GLN A 108 11.70 10.28 4.87
CA GLN A 108 12.54 11.26 4.17
C GLN A 108 11.87 11.76 2.88
N LEU A 109 11.25 10.87 2.09
CA LEU A 109 10.51 11.27 0.89
C LEU A 109 9.29 12.15 1.21
N ILE A 110 8.58 11.89 2.31
CA ILE A 110 7.46 12.75 2.75
C ILE A 110 7.99 14.15 3.10
N GLU A 111 9.10 14.24 3.82
CA GLU A 111 9.74 15.50 4.23
C GLU A 111 10.25 16.31 3.04
N ALA A 112 10.69 15.63 1.99
CA ALA A 112 11.05 16.23 0.71
C ALA A 112 9.82 16.65 -0.14
N GLY A 113 8.60 16.28 0.27
CA GLY A 113 7.35 16.66 -0.39
C GLY A 113 6.71 15.57 -1.27
N ASN A 114 7.37 14.43 -1.48
CA ASN A 114 7.11 13.55 -2.61
C ASN A 114 5.96 12.53 -2.42
N VAL A 115 5.45 12.27 -1.21
CA VAL A 115 4.45 11.19 -1.00
C VAL A 115 3.45 11.46 0.15
N ASN A 116 2.25 10.86 0.09
CA ASN A 116 1.26 10.74 1.18
C ASN A 116 0.96 9.24 1.42
N LEU A 117 1.01 8.70 2.67
CA LEU A 117 1.05 7.24 2.91
C LEU A 117 0.03 6.69 3.93
N TYR A 118 -0.23 5.39 3.79
CA TYR A 118 -0.98 4.52 4.71
C TYR A 118 -0.28 3.14 4.85
N GLN A 119 -0.49 2.41 5.95
CA GLN A 119 0.19 1.14 6.28
C GLN A 119 -0.85 0.00 6.51
N SER A 120 -0.51 -1.28 6.26
CA SER A 120 -1.43 -2.44 6.36
C SER A 120 -0.76 -3.70 6.95
N LEU A 121 -1.51 -4.54 7.71
CA LEU A 121 -1.07 -5.72 8.49
C LEU A 121 -2.05 -6.92 8.36
N THR A 122 -1.59 -8.20 8.26
CA THR A 122 -2.42 -9.46 8.30
C THR A 122 -1.66 -10.76 8.71
N GLN A 123 -2.36 -11.82 9.19
CA GLN A 123 -1.96 -12.99 10.07
C GLN A 123 -2.23 -14.45 9.52
N ASP A 124 -1.73 -15.55 10.19
CA ASP A 124 -2.33 -16.94 10.33
C ASP A 124 -1.59 -17.88 11.38
N LYS A 125 -2.20 -19.01 11.86
CA LYS A 125 -2.31 -19.58 13.26
C LYS A 125 -1.83 -21.03 13.56
N SER A 126 -0.56 -21.31 13.92
CA SER A 126 -0.24 -22.67 14.47
C SER A 126 0.90 -22.92 15.49
N LYS A 127 1.74 -21.96 15.94
CA LYS A 127 2.74 -22.20 17.02
C LYS A 127 2.98 -20.96 17.91
N LEU A 128 1.98 -20.64 18.74
CA LEU A 128 1.82 -19.32 19.36
C LEU A 128 2.65 -19.11 20.64
N VAL A 129 3.48 -18.07 20.65
CA VAL A 129 3.92 -17.37 21.86
C VAL A 129 3.05 -16.11 21.99
N TYR A 130 2.52 -15.85 23.18
CA TYR A 130 1.68 -14.67 23.43
C TYR A 130 2.42 -13.39 22.98
N GLY A 131 1.77 -12.58 22.13
CA GLY A 131 2.33 -11.33 21.61
C GLY A 131 3.39 -11.48 20.50
N LYS A 132 3.63 -12.68 19.95
CA LYS A 132 4.62 -12.92 18.89
C LYS A 132 3.98 -13.45 17.61
N SER A 133 4.43 -12.93 16.46
CA SER A 133 4.03 -13.42 15.14
C SER A 133 4.31 -14.90 14.96
N ILE A 134 3.51 -15.53 14.11
CA ILE A 134 3.62 -16.92 13.70
C ILE A 134 3.59 -17.08 12.17
N THR A 135 3.54 -15.97 11.44
CA THR A 135 3.79 -15.89 9.99
C THR A 135 5.16 -15.26 9.75
N ASP A 136 5.22 -14.15 9.01
CA ASP A 136 6.46 -13.39 8.86
C ASP A 136 6.84 -12.71 10.18
N ALA A 137 8.15 -12.58 10.41
CA ALA A 137 8.65 -11.88 11.57
C ALA A 137 8.17 -10.41 11.55
N TYR A 138 7.82 -9.88 12.72
CA TYR A 138 7.45 -8.48 12.89
C TYR A 138 8.53 -7.73 13.65
N ILE A 139 8.56 -6.42 13.44
CA ILE A 139 9.21 -5.50 14.38
C ILE A 139 8.45 -5.54 15.72
N ASN A 140 9.16 -5.30 16.82
CA ASN A 140 8.55 -5.31 18.14
C ASN A 140 7.72 -4.03 18.38
N TRP A 141 7.06 -3.95 19.55
CA TRP A 141 6.24 -2.80 19.90
C TRP A 141 7.03 -1.49 19.98
N ASN A 142 8.22 -1.51 20.56
CA ASN A 142 9.06 -0.31 20.67
C ASN A 142 9.45 0.21 19.29
N ASP A 143 9.85 -0.69 18.38
CA ASP A 143 10.15 -0.35 16.99
C ASP A 143 8.91 0.21 16.26
N THR A 144 7.74 -0.36 16.53
CA THR A 144 6.46 0.11 15.97
C THR A 144 6.19 1.54 16.41
N GLU A 145 6.35 1.85 17.70
CA GLU A 145 6.16 3.19 18.23
C GLU A 145 7.16 4.19 17.61
N ILE A 146 8.43 3.80 17.48
CA ILE A 146 9.47 4.61 16.84
C ILE A 146 9.09 4.93 15.39
N VAL A 147 8.70 3.93 14.60
CA VAL A 147 8.31 4.10 13.20
C VAL A 147 7.09 5.00 13.05
N LEU A 148 6.05 4.79 13.86
CA LEU A 148 4.84 5.62 13.80
C LEU A 148 5.13 7.07 14.17
N ARG A 149 5.94 7.31 15.22
CA ARG A 149 6.35 8.67 15.61
C ARG A 149 7.20 9.34 14.53
N ARG A 150 8.10 8.58 13.89
CA ARG A 150 8.95 9.09 12.79
C ARG A 150 8.12 9.52 11.58
N LEU A 151 7.18 8.68 11.14
CA LEU A 151 6.27 8.99 10.03
C LEU A 151 5.35 10.17 10.37
N ALA A 152 4.86 10.25 11.61
CA ALA A 152 4.04 11.37 12.06
C ALA A 152 4.81 12.71 12.00
N ARG A 153 6.08 12.72 12.43
CA ARG A 153 6.96 13.91 12.30
C ARG A 153 7.16 14.32 10.85
N ALA A 154 7.41 13.36 9.96
CA ALA A 154 7.58 13.63 8.53
C ALA A 154 6.35 14.29 7.91
N VAL A 155 5.16 13.76 8.23
CA VAL A 155 3.88 14.35 7.78
C VAL A 155 3.68 15.76 8.36
N ALA A 156 4.04 15.99 9.63
CA ALA A 156 3.93 17.31 10.25
C ALA A 156 4.89 18.33 9.61
N ALA A 157 6.13 17.94 9.32
CA ALA A 157 7.11 18.78 8.62
C ALA A 157 6.60 19.20 7.23
N LYS A 158 6.12 18.24 6.44
CA LYS A 158 5.52 18.50 5.12
C LYS A 158 4.33 19.46 5.20
N ARG A 159 3.43 19.26 6.18
CA ARG A 159 2.27 20.14 6.36
C ARG A 159 2.68 21.57 6.71
N SER A 160 3.75 21.73 7.47
CA SER A 160 4.25 23.06 7.87
C SER A 160 4.86 23.80 6.67
N GLN A 161 5.59 23.10 5.79
CA GLN A 161 6.10 23.67 4.53
C GLN A 161 4.97 24.13 3.60
N ASN A 162 3.87 23.37 3.53
CA ASN A 162 2.71 23.72 2.70
C ASN A 162 1.84 24.86 3.27
N GLN A 163 2.15 25.36 4.47
CA GLN A 163 1.41 26.45 5.13
C GLN A 163 2.13 27.80 5.05
N GLU A 164 3.31 27.90 4.42
CA GLU A 164 3.90 29.20 4.12
C GLU A 164 3.05 29.92 3.06
N PRO A 165 2.53 31.13 3.35
CA PRO A 165 1.67 31.87 2.44
C PRO A 165 2.50 32.46 1.30
N ASN A 166 2.01 32.26 0.07
CA ASN A 166 2.30 33.11 -1.07
C ASN A 166 1.24 34.23 -1.11
#